data_AF-G5RWR4-F1
#
_entry.id   AF-G5RWR4-F1
#
_cell.length_a   1.000
_cell.length_b   1.000
_cell.length_c   1.000
_cell.angle_alpha   90.00
_cell.angle_beta   90.00
_cell.angle_gamma   90.00
#
_symmetry.space_group_name_H-M   'P 1'
#
loop_
_entity.id
_entity.type
_entity.pdbx_description
1 polymer ?
#
loop_
_entity_poly.entity_id
_entity_poly.type
_entity_poly.pdbx_seq_one_letter_code
_entity_poly.pdbx_strand_id
1 'polypeptide(L)'
;MTDINEVINTINTLIADEVFTQTTIAKEVGLSEATLSAFRRGEYKGNNARITRTLLSWYENWQRQQLLPEPPQFVVTQTVRDLRLLFQSVRLLGCINVIIGVPGVGKTATARDYCSEPNTWMITLSPAHSSVTECLLELADALGLYDIPRNKGALSRAIRRKLTGTKGLVIVDEADHLAIDGLEQLRAIQDATGVGMVLIGNPQGLSRASRHNDLVRLFSRIAHARQLRKAKKADVQAIATAWGIAGENELAVMQAIAEKPGALRVLTHTLNQAWITASGEGSGITERHIKAAFKEVYPNPELLTQV
;
A
#
# COMPACT_ATOMS: atom_id res chain seq x y z
N MET A 1 37.68 -13.85 3.77
CA MET A 1 37.00 -14.14 2.49
C MET A 1 36.04 -15.26 2.78
N THR A 2 34.74 -15.00 2.79
CA THR A 2 33.73 -16.04 3.00
C THR A 2 33.77 -17.02 1.83
N ASP A 3 33.70 -18.31 2.12
CA ASP A 3 33.81 -19.36 1.10
C ASP A 3 32.54 -19.38 0.23
N ILE A 4 32.70 -19.43 -1.09
CA ILE A 4 31.59 -19.55 -2.06
C ILE A 4 30.72 -20.76 -1.72
N ASN A 5 31.35 -21.85 -1.28
CA ASN A 5 30.64 -23.08 -0.93
C ASN A 5 29.74 -22.90 0.30
N GLU A 6 30.15 -22.09 1.26
CA GLU A 6 29.36 -21.79 2.46
C GLU A 6 28.08 -21.04 2.12
N VAL A 7 28.17 -20.06 1.20
CA VAL A 7 27.02 -19.31 0.69
C VAL A 7 26.07 -20.21 -0.09
N ILE A 8 26.60 -21.07 -0.97
CA ILE A 8 25.78 -22.04 -1.72
C ILE A 8 25.04 -22.97 -0.76
N ASN A 9 25.73 -23.50 0.25
CA ASN A 9 25.12 -24.38 1.25
C ASN A 9 24.01 -23.66 2.02
N THR A 10 24.25 -22.43 2.46
CA THR A 10 23.25 -21.62 3.19
C THR A 10 21.98 -21.42 2.36
N ILE A 11 22.13 -21.02 1.09
CA ILE A 11 20.99 -20.82 0.18
C ILE A 11 20.27 -22.15 -0.10
N ASN A 12 21.01 -23.25 -0.27
CA ASN A 12 20.41 -24.57 -0.49
C ASN A 12 19.59 -25.04 0.71
N THR A 13 20.08 -24.82 1.94
CA THR A 13 19.35 -25.15 3.17
C THR A 13 18.04 -24.36 3.26
N LEU A 14 18.06 -23.05 3.04
CA LEU A 14 16.83 -22.23 3.07
C LEU A 14 15.77 -22.67 2.06
N ILE A 15 16.18 -23.20 0.91
CA ILE A 15 15.28 -23.74 -0.10
C ILE A 15 14.78 -25.13 0.29
N ALA A 16 15.65 -25.98 0.83
CA ALA A 16 15.31 -27.32 1.28
C ALA A 16 14.33 -27.30 2.47
N ASP A 17 14.49 -26.34 3.38
CA ASP A 17 13.63 -26.14 4.54
C ASP A 17 12.33 -25.39 4.20
N GLU A 18 12.05 -25.15 2.92
CA GLU A 18 10.88 -24.43 2.40
C GLU A 18 10.70 -23.00 2.96
N VAL A 19 11.76 -22.42 3.54
CA VAL A 19 11.74 -21.03 4.05
C VAL A 19 11.56 -20.05 2.90
N PHE A 20 12.23 -20.32 1.76
CA PHE A 20 12.09 -19.52 0.55
C PHE A 20 12.09 -20.38 -0.71
N THR A 21 11.35 -19.93 -1.72
CA THR A 21 11.51 -20.46 -3.08
C THR A 21 12.74 -19.83 -3.74
N GLN A 22 13.38 -20.57 -4.67
CA GLN A 22 14.48 -20.03 -5.47
C GLN A 22 14.05 -18.75 -6.23
N THR A 23 12.80 -18.71 -6.70
CA THR A 23 12.23 -17.57 -7.40
C THR A 23 12.16 -16.33 -6.50
N THR A 24 11.76 -16.51 -5.23
CA THR A 24 11.73 -15.42 -4.24
C THR A 24 13.14 -14.87 -3.99
N ILE A 25 14.11 -15.73 -3.70
CA ILE A 25 15.52 -15.32 -3.45
C ILE A 25 16.09 -14.61 -4.68
N ALA A 26 15.90 -15.14 -5.89
CA ALA A 26 16.38 -14.52 -7.11
C ALA A 26 15.83 -13.09 -7.29
N LYS A 27 14.52 -12.91 -7.04
CA LYS A 27 13.86 -11.61 -7.12
C LYS A 27 14.39 -10.62 -6.09
N GLU A 28 14.55 -11.03 -4.83
CA GLU A 28 15.02 -10.16 -3.75
C GLU A 28 16.48 -9.73 -3.91
N VAL A 29 17.32 -10.62 -4.46
CA VAL A 29 18.75 -10.38 -4.70
C VAL A 29 18.98 -9.64 -6.03
N GLY A 30 17.96 -9.51 -6.87
CA GLY A 30 18.04 -8.86 -8.19
C GLY A 30 18.77 -9.70 -9.25
N LEU A 31 18.65 -11.03 -9.16
CA LEU A 31 19.23 -11.98 -10.12
C LEU A 31 18.14 -12.67 -10.93
N SER A 32 18.46 -13.13 -12.15
CA SER A 32 17.56 -14.05 -12.85
C SER A 32 17.57 -15.41 -12.17
N GLU A 33 16.43 -16.11 -12.22
CA GLU A 33 16.30 -17.45 -11.64
C GLU A 33 17.33 -18.44 -12.23
N ALA A 34 17.60 -18.33 -13.54
CA ALA A 34 18.62 -19.13 -14.21
C ALA A 34 20.04 -18.84 -13.68
N THR A 35 20.36 -17.57 -13.41
CA THR A 35 21.66 -17.17 -12.85
C THR A 35 21.86 -17.73 -11.45
N LEU A 36 20.84 -17.62 -10.58
CA LEU A 36 20.91 -18.18 -9.23
C LEU A 36 21.01 -19.71 -9.27
N SER A 37 20.28 -20.36 -10.17
CA SER A 37 20.34 -21.81 -10.38
C SER A 37 21.74 -22.28 -10.79
N ALA A 38 22.36 -21.61 -11.77
CA ALA A 38 23.71 -21.93 -12.23
C ALA A 38 24.77 -21.67 -11.14
N PHE A 39 24.60 -20.61 -10.34
CA PHE A 39 25.49 -20.30 -9.22
C PHE A 39 25.42 -21.39 -8.14
N ARG A 40 24.20 -21.82 -7.75
CA ARG A 40 23.98 -22.88 -6.76
C ARG A 40 24.57 -24.23 -7.18
N ARG A 41 24.65 -24.52 -8.48
CA ARG A 41 25.29 -25.73 -9.03
C ARG A 41 26.80 -25.61 -9.22
N GLY A 42 27.39 -24.44 -8.98
CA GLY A 42 28.81 -24.17 -9.26
C GLY A 42 29.14 -24.03 -10.76
N GLU A 43 28.13 -23.93 -11.62
CA GLU A 43 28.28 -23.88 -13.08
C GLU A 43 28.32 -22.45 -13.63
N TYR A 44 28.11 -21.44 -12.78
CA TYR A 44 28.11 -20.04 -13.20
C TYR A 44 29.51 -19.55 -13.54
N LYS A 45 29.72 -19.19 -14.82
CA LYS A 45 31.01 -18.74 -15.37
C LYS A 45 31.26 -17.24 -15.23
N GLY A 46 30.30 -16.49 -14.67
CA GLY A 46 30.40 -15.04 -14.50
C GLY A 46 31.14 -14.66 -13.21
N ASN A 47 30.84 -13.45 -12.71
CA ASN A 47 31.47 -12.94 -11.49
C ASN A 47 30.84 -13.59 -10.23
N ASN A 48 31.36 -14.77 -9.86
CA ASN A 48 30.96 -15.49 -8.65
C ASN A 48 31.17 -14.67 -7.37
N ALA A 49 32.25 -13.89 -7.29
CA ALA A 49 32.53 -13.06 -6.11
C ALA A 49 31.46 -11.98 -5.88
N ARG A 50 30.93 -11.38 -6.95
CA ARG A 50 29.82 -10.43 -6.87
C ARG A 50 28.55 -11.10 -6.35
N ILE A 51 28.15 -12.23 -6.93
CA ILE A 51 26.94 -12.97 -6.52
C ILE A 51 27.05 -13.40 -5.05
N THR A 52 28.20 -13.93 -4.66
CA THR A 52 28.51 -14.35 -3.28
C THR A 52 28.30 -13.19 -2.30
N ARG A 53 28.83 -12.00 -2.62
CA ARG A 53 28.68 -10.81 -1.77
C ARG A 53 27.23 -10.34 -1.67
N THR A 54 26.49 -10.35 -2.79
CA THR A 54 25.07 -9.95 -2.79
C THR A 54 24.21 -10.93 -1.99
N LEU A 55 24.43 -12.24 -2.16
CA LEU A 55 23.71 -13.27 -1.40
C LEU A 55 24.03 -13.23 0.10
N LEU A 56 25.29 -12.99 0.47
CA LEU A 56 25.68 -12.81 1.88
C LEU A 56 25.00 -11.58 2.50
N SER A 57 25.07 -10.42 1.83
CA SER A 57 24.41 -9.23 2.34
C SER A 57 22.90 -9.42 2.46
N TRP A 58 22.27 -10.11 1.50
CA TRP A 58 20.85 -10.47 1.58
C TRP A 58 20.57 -11.39 2.78
N TYR A 59 21.36 -12.44 2.96
CA TYR A 59 21.20 -13.40 4.05
C TYR A 59 21.41 -12.76 5.43
N GLU A 60 22.45 -11.94 5.59
CA GLU A 60 22.70 -11.19 6.82
C GLU A 60 21.56 -10.22 7.14
N ASN A 61 21.00 -9.55 6.13
CA ASN A 61 19.82 -8.70 6.31
C ASN A 61 18.60 -9.51 6.73
N TRP A 62 18.36 -10.67 6.11
CA TRP A 62 17.29 -11.58 6.50
C TRP A 62 17.46 -12.09 7.94
N GLN A 63 18.67 -12.54 8.33
CA GLN A 63 18.94 -12.97 9.71
C GLN A 63 18.69 -11.84 10.72
N ARG A 64 19.09 -10.61 10.40
CA ARG A 64 18.79 -9.44 11.23
C ARG A 64 17.30 -9.17 11.32
N GLN A 65 16.54 -9.38 10.24
CA GLN A 65 15.07 -9.29 10.25
C GLN A 65 14.43 -10.38 11.11
N GLN A 66 14.99 -11.60 11.16
CA GLN A 66 14.45 -12.70 11.98
C GLN A 66 14.68 -12.49 13.49
N LEU A 67 15.72 -11.75 13.87
CA LEU A 67 16.02 -11.40 15.26
C LEU A 67 15.14 -10.27 15.81
N LEU A 68 14.50 -9.56 14.89
CA LEU A 68 13.58 -8.47 15.13
C LEU A 68 12.17 -9.11 15.27
N PRO A 69 11.47 -9.02 16.44
CA PRO A 69 10.08 -9.51 16.56
C PRO A 69 9.16 -9.05 15.39
N GLU A 70 8.11 -9.75 14.97
CA GLU A 70 7.32 -9.18 13.84
C GLU A 70 6.51 -7.95 14.29
N PRO A 71 6.73 -6.74 13.71
CA PRO A 71 5.82 -5.64 13.94
C PRO A 71 4.45 -5.98 13.33
N PRO A 72 3.33 -5.49 13.89
CA PRO A 72 2.02 -5.78 13.35
C PRO A 72 1.88 -5.28 11.90
N GLN A 73 1.74 -6.21 10.95
CA GLN A 73 1.78 -5.91 9.51
C GLN A 73 0.57 -5.07 9.03
N PHE A 74 -0.62 -5.37 9.55
CA PHE A 74 -1.85 -4.61 9.26
C PHE A 74 -2.74 -4.54 10.50
N VAL A 75 -2.98 -3.33 11.01
CA VAL A 75 -3.82 -3.11 12.18
C VAL A 75 -5.23 -2.74 11.75
N VAL A 76 -6.22 -3.53 12.17
CA VAL A 76 -7.65 -3.25 11.92
C VAL A 76 -8.15 -2.14 12.85
N THR A 77 -7.94 -0.90 12.43
CA THR A 77 -8.41 0.30 13.14
C THR A 77 -9.91 0.56 12.94
N GLN A 78 -10.48 1.53 13.66
CA GLN A 78 -11.88 1.92 13.44
C GLN A 78 -12.09 2.48 12.03
N THR A 79 -11.13 3.26 11.51
CA THR A 79 -11.16 3.76 10.14
C THR A 79 -11.12 2.62 9.11
N VAL A 80 -10.33 1.56 9.35
CA VAL A 80 -10.33 0.36 8.48
C VAL A 80 -11.72 -0.28 8.45
N ARG A 81 -12.35 -0.50 9.61
CA ARG A 81 -13.69 -1.11 9.71
C ARG A 81 -14.73 -0.28 8.96
N ASP A 82 -14.73 1.03 9.18
CA ASP A 82 -15.65 1.97 8.52
C ASP A 82 -15.50 1.93 6.99
N LEU A 83 -14.26 1.90 6.49
CA LEU A 83 -13.98 1.87 5.06
C LEU A 83 -14.37 0.54 4.41
N ARG A 84 -14.09 -0.59 5.07
CA ARG A 84 -14.52 -1.92 4.60
C ARG A 84 -16.06 -1.99 4.48
N LEU A 85 -16.79 -1.48 5.47
CA LEU A 85 -18.27 -1.39 5.40
C LEU A 85 -18.74 -0.51 4.24
N LEU A 86 -18.05 0.60 3.97
CA LEU A 86 -18.35 1.45 2.82
C LEU A 86 -18.10 0.70 1.51
N PHE A 87 -16.96 0.04 1.35
CA PHE A 87 -16.63 -0.75 0.16
C PHE A 87 -17.67 -1.84 -0.11
N GLN A 88 -18.10 -2.54 0.94
CA GLN A 88 -19.15 -3.55 0.86
C GLN A 88 -20.48 -2.93 0.42
N SER A 89 -20.87 -1.80 1.00
CA SER A 89 -22.10 -1.09 0.64
C SER A 89 -22.09 -0.65 -0.82
N VAL A 90 -20.96 -0.10 -1.29
CA VAL A 90 -20.80 0.35 -2.68
C VAL A 90 -20.88 -0.81 -3.66
N ARG A 91 -20.26 -1.95 -3.32
CA ARG A 91 -20.39 -3.18 -4.10
C ARG A 91 -21.84 -3.62 -4.23
N LEU A 92 -22.58 -3.67 -3.12
CA LEU A 92 -23.96 -4.14 -3.09
C LEU A 92 -24.91 -3.23 -3.87
N LEU A 93 -24.72 -1.91 -3.76
CA LEU A 93 -25.56 -0.91 -4.40
C LEU A 93 -25.16 -0.65 -5.86
N GLY A 94 -23.96 -1.07 -6.28
CA GLY A 94 -23.45 -0.83 -7.62
C GLY A 94 -23.35 0.66 -7.96
N CYS A 95 -22.95 1.49 -7.00
CA CYS A 95 -22.89 2.95 -7.13
C CYS A 95 -21.45 3.49 -7.11
N ILE A 96 -21.29 4.82 -7.25
CA ILE A 96 -20.00 5.49 -7.10
C ILE A 96 -19.95 6.15 -5.72
N ASN A 97 -18.87 5.95 -4.97
CA ASN A 97 -18.55 6.74 -3.77
C ASN A 97 -17.19 7.40 -3.87
N VAL A 98 -17.04 8.54 -3.21
CA VAL A 98 -15.77 9.27 -3.14
C VAL A 98 -15.27 9.29 -1.70
N ILE A 99 -14.00 8.94 -1.50
CA ILE A 99 -13.31 9.06 -0.22
C ILE A 99 -12.24 10.12 -0.34
N ILE A 100 -12.41 11.18 0.43
CA ILE A 100 -11.49 12.31 0.48
C ILE A 100 -10.82 12.29 1.83
N GLY A 101 -9.49 12.28 1.91
CA GLY A 101 -8.84 12.37 3.21
C GLY A 101 -7.40 12.80 3.19
N VAL A 102 -6.93 13.29 4.33
CA VAL A 102 -5.53 13.69 4.48
C VAL A 102 -4.59 12.49 4.29
N PRO A 103 -3.33 12.71 3.86
CA PRO A 103 -2.35 11.65 3.72
C PRO A 103 -2.13 10.88 5.02
N GLY A 104 -1.97 9.56 4.92
CA GLY A 104 -1.56 8.70 6.04
C GLY A 104 -2.64 8.33 7.06
N VAL A 105 -3.93 8.47 6.75
CA VAL A 105 -5.05 7.97 7.59
C VAL A 105 -5.49 6.54 7.26
N GLY A 106 -4.70 5.79 6.47
CA GLY A 106 -4.97 4.37 6.19
C GLY A 106 -5.86 4.06 4.98
N LYS A 107 -6.17 5.03 4.10
CA LYS A 107 -7.03 4.84 2.90
C LYS A 107 -6.49 3.76 1.95
N THR A 108 -5.33 4.01 1.37
CA THR A 108 -4.63 3.10 0.43
C THR A 108 -4.36 1.74 1.06
N ALA A 109 -3.93 1.71 2.33
CA ALA A 109 -3.68 0.46 3.05
C ALA A 109 -4.95 -0.39 3.17
N THR A 110 -6.09 0.23 3.54
CA THR A 110 -7.37 -0.46 3.64
C THR A 110 -7.88 -0.92 2.27
N ALA A 111 -7.75 -0.10 1.23
CA ALA A 111 -8.15 -0.45 -0.13
C ALA A 111 -7.36 -1.66 -0.67
N ARG A 112 -6.04 -1.67 -0.45
CA ARG A 112 -5.16 -2.78 -0.85
C ARG A 112 -5.51 -4.07 -0.11
N ASP A 113 -5.69 -3.98 1.20
CA ASP A 113 -6.11 -5.12 2.03
C ASP A 113 -7.47 -5.68 1.58
N TYR A 114 -8.43 -4.82 1.24
CA TYR A 114 -9.75 -5.24 0.74
C TYR A 114 -9.71 -5.90 -0.65
N CYS A 115 -8.61 -5.77 -1.41
CA CYS A 115 -8.47 -6.46 -2.71
C CYS A 115 -8.35 -7.98 -2.59
N SER A 116 -8.16 -8.51 -1.38
CA SER A 116 -8.27 -9.94 -1.10
C SER A 116 -9.70 -10.47 -1.28
N GLU A 117 -10.72 -9.60 -1.23
CA GLU A 117 -12.10 -9.98 -1.48
C GLU A 117 -12.31 -10.32 -2.97
N PRO A 118 -13.12 -11.33 -3.31
CA PRO A 118 -13.38 -11.71 -4.70
C PRO A 118 -13.91 -10.55 -5.55
N ASN A 119 -13.53 -10.53 -6.83
CA ASN A 119 -13.95 -9.51 -7.81
C ASN A 119 -13.74 -8.08 -7.31
N THR A 120 -12.60 -7.85 -6.67
CA THR A 120 -12.11 -6.52 -6.29
C THR A 120 -10.90 -6.19 -7.13
N TRP A 121 -10.92 -5.03 -7.76
CA TRP A 121 -9.78 -4.53 -8.53
C TRP A 121 -9.43 -3.16 -8.03
N MET A 122 -8.13 -2.89 -7.92
CA MET A 122 -7.62 -1.59 -7.51
C MET A 122 -6.57 -1.12 -8.51
N ILE A 123 -6.68 0.15 -8.89
CA ILE A 123 -5.65 0.89 -9.60
C ILE A 123 -5.17 2.03 -8.71
N THR A 124 -3.88 2.35 -8.78
CA THR A 124 -3.30 3.52 -8.11
C THR A 124 -2.77 4.47 -9.17
N LEU A 125 -3.37 5.63 -9.27
CA LEU A 125 -3.02 6.59 -10.30
C LEU A 125 -1.83 7.46 -9.87
N SER A 126 -1.17 8.02 -10.87
CA SER A 126 -0.03 8.92 -10.70
C SER A 126 -0.14 10.04 -11.75
N PRO A 127 0.70 11.08 -11.72
CA PRO A 127 0.70 12.10 -12.78
C PRO A 127 0.87 11.52 -14.20
N ALA A 128 1.55 10.38 -14.34
CA ALA A 128 1.70 9.68 -15.61
C ALA A 128 0.36 9.12 -16.15
N HIS A 129 -0.61 8.89 -15.27
CA HIS A 129 -1.91 8.28 -15.58
C HIS A 129 -3.03 9.32 -15.73
N SER A 130 -2.69 10.60 -15.92
CA SER A 130 -3.64 11.72 -15.97
C SER A 130 -4.59 11.68 -17.19
N SER A 131 -4.21 10.98 -18.26
CA SER A 131 -5.03 10.85 -19.47
C SER A 131 -6.04 9.69 -19.37
N VAL A 132 -7.16 9.80 -20.10
CA VAL A 132 -8.17 8.74 -20.19
C VAL A 132 -7.56 7.41 -20.67
N THR A 133 -6.64 7.44 -21.65
CA THR A 133 -6.08 6.21 -22.20
C THR A 133 -5.23 5.49 -21.16
N GLU A 134 -4.34 6.21 -20.47
CA GLU A 134 -3.47 5.62 -19.44
C GLU A 134 -4.29 5.07 -18.27
N CYS A 135 -5.32 5.80 -17.83
CA CYS A 135 -6.25 5.30 -16.82
C CYS A 135 -6.94 3.98 -17.24
N LEU A 136 -7.37 3.87 -18.50
CA LEU A 136 -7.97 2.63 -19.01
C LEU A 136 -6.95 1.51 -19.17
N LEU A 137 -5.68 1.82 -19.47
CA LEU A 137 -4.61 0.82 -19.54
C LEU A 137 -4.32 0.24 -18.15
N GLU A 138 -4.20 1.09 -17.13
CA GLU A 138 -4.05 0.65 -15.73
C GLU A 138 -5.23 -0.21 -15.28
N LEU A 139 -6.45 0.18 -15.62
CA LEU A 139 -7.64 -0.62 -15.30
C LEU A 139 -7.68 -1.94 -16.06
N ALA A 140 -7.26 -1.96 -17.33
CA ALA A 140 -7.17 -3.19 -18.11
C ALA A 140 -6.13 -4.15 -17.52
N ASP A 141 -4.97 -3.64 -17.11
CA ASP A 141 -3.91 -4.40 -16.46
C ASP A 141 -4.40 -5.05 -15.15
N ALA A 142 -5.04 -4.26 -14.28
CA ALA A 142 -5.63 -4.75 -13.03
C ALA A 142 -6.73 -5.80 -13.25
N LEU A 143 -7.42 -5.76 -14.39
CA LEU A 143 -8.44 -6.74 -14.77
C LEU A 143 -7.86 -8.00 -15.45
N GLY A 144 -6.55 -8.07 -15.63
CA GLY A 144 -5.86 -9.16 -16.31
C GLY A 144 -6.04 -9.16 -17.83
N LEU A 145 -6.18 -7.97 -18.42
CA LEU A 145 -6.45 -7.79 -19.84
C LEU A 145 -5.18 -7.31 -20.57
N TYR A 146 -4.38 -8.28 -21.00
CA TYR A 146 -3.19 -8.10 -21.84
C TYR A 146 -3.62 -8.34 -23.31
N ASP A 147 -3.00 -7.71 -24.30
CA ASP A 147 -3.37 -7.82 -25.75
C ASP A 147 -4.60 -7.03 -26.26
N ILE A 148 -5.01 -5.98 -25.54
CA ILE A 148 -6.01 -5.05 -26.09
C ILE A 148 -5.31 -3.95 -26.90
N PRO A 149 -5.78 -3.63 -28.12
CA PRO A 149 -5.31 -2.45 -28.84
C PRO A 149 -5.42 -1.17 -27.99
N ARG A 150 -4.39 -0.33 -27.98
CA ARG A 150 -4.28 0.90 -27.16
C ARG A 150 -5.25 2.03 -27.55
N ASN A 151 -6.36 1.72 -28.22
CA ASN A 151 -7.39 2.69 -28.54
C ASN A 151 -8.47 2.72 -27.43
N LYS A 152 -8.92 3.94 -27.08
CA LYS A 152 -9.85 4.18 -25.96
C LYS A 152 -11.15 3.36 -26.08
N GLY A 153 -11.68 3.21 -27.30
CA GLY A 153 -12.93 2.50 -27.55
C GLY A 153 -12.83 0.99 -27.31
N ALA A 154 -11.75 0.37 -27.77
CA ALA A 154 -11.48 -1.06 -27.57
C ALA A 154 -11.21 -1.37 -26.10
N LEU A 155 -10.37 -0.55 -25.44
CA LEU A 155 -10.13 -0.66 -23.99
C LEU A 155 -11.43 -0.55 -23.20
N SER A 156 -12.22 0.51 -23.41
CA SER A 156 -13.49 0.70 -22.71
C SER A 156 -14.44 -0.48 -22.93
N ARG A 157 -14.56 -0.99 -24.16
CA ARG A 157 -15.43 -2.14 -24.46
C ARG A 157 -14.94 -3.42 -23.81
N ALA A 158 -13.64 -3.68 -23.79
CA ALA A 158 -13.07 -4.85 -23.16
C ALA A 158 -13.25 -4.81 -21.63
N ILE A 159 -12.96 -3.68 -21.00
CA ILE A 159 -13.18 -3.43 -19.58
C ILE A 159 -14.66 -3.64 -19.21
N ARG A 160 -15.58 -3.02 -19.97
CA ARG A 160 -17.02 -3.18 -19.75
C ARG A 160 -17.44 -4.65 -19.82
N ARG A 161 -17.03 -5.39 -20.86
CA ARG A 161 -17.34 -6.82 -20.99
C ARG A 161 -16.82 -7.64 -19.80
N LYS A 162 -15.62 -7.33 -19.29
CA LYS A 162 -15.04 -8.02 -18.14
C LYS A 162 -15.78 -7.72 -16.84
N LEU A 163 -16.29 -6.50 -16.69
CA LEU A 163 -16.95 -6.03 -15.46
C LEU A 163 -18.45 -6.33 -15.41
N THR A 164 -19.15 -6.34 -16.54
CA THR A 164 -20.61 -6.58 -16.59
C THR A 164 -20.98 -7.92 -15.96
N GLY A 165 -21.96 -7.91 -15.06
CA GLY A 165 -22.47 -9.12 -14.40
C GLY A 165 -21.61 -9.64 -13.25
N THR A 166 -20.42 -9.07 -13.02
CA THR A 166 -19.52 -9.51 -11.93
C THR A 166 -20.01 -9.15 -10.54
N LYS A 167 -20.85 -8.09 -10.43
CA LYS A 167 -21.19 -7.43 -9.16
C LYS A 167 -19.94 -7.11 -8.31
N GLY A 168 -18.82 -6.81 -8.98
CA GLY A 168 -17.54 -6.54 -8.35
C GLY A 168 -17.39 -5.11 -7.84
N LEU A 169 -16.18 -4.79 -7.36
CA LEU A 169 -15.80 -3.47 -6.89
C LEU A 169 -14.52 -3.00 -7.60
N VAL A 170 -14.55 -1.80 -8.16
CA VAL A 170 -13.35 -1.11 -8.68
C VAL A 170 -12.97 0.02 -7.73
N ILE A 171 -11.75 -0.01 -7.23
CA ILE A 171 -11.15 1.03 -6.38
C ILE A 171 -10.14 1.80 -7.22
N VAL A 172 -10.28 3.13 -7.28
CA VAL A 172 -9.35 4.03 -7.97
C VAL A 172 -8.69 4.90 -6.92
N ASP A 173 -7.46 4.56 -6.57
CA ASP A 173 -6.66 5.32 -5.61
C ASP A 173 -5.86 6.43 -6.29
N GLU A 174 -5.58 7.51 -5.56
CA GLU A 174 -4.98 8.75 -6.08
C GLU A 174 -5.76 9.31 -7.29
N ALA A 175 -7.10 9.20 -7.27
CA ALA A 175 -8.00 9.62 -8.34
C ALA A 175 -7.94 11.12 -8.65
N ASP A 176 -7.37 11.93 -7.75
CA ASP A 176 -7.14 13.35 -7.97
C ASP A 176 -6.10 13.68 -9.06
N HIS A 177 -5.38 12.67 -9.56
CA HIS A 177 -4.54 12.82 -10.76
C HIS A 177 -5.32 12.82 -12.09
N LEU A 178 -6.59 12.41 -12.08
CA LEU A 178 -7.41 12.39 -13.31
C LEU A 178 -7.97 13.77 -13.64
N ALA A 179 -7.93 14.10 -14.94
CA ALA A 179 -8.77 15.14 -15.49
C ALA A 179 -10.26 14.73 -15.47
N ILE A 180 -11.15 15.71 -15.66
CA ILE A 180 -12.61 15.52 -15.67
C ILE A 180 -13.02 14.42 -16.67
N ASP A 181 -12.43 14.40 -17.87
CA ASP A 181 -12.70 13.38 -18.89
C ASP A 181 -12.42 11.95 -18.41
N GLY A 182 -11.38 11.78 -17.57
CA GLY A 182 -11.03 10.48 -16.98
C GLY A 182 -12.10 10.03 -15.99
N LEU A 183 -12.54 10.94 -15.13
CA LEU A 183 -13.61 10.68 -14.15
C LEU A 183 -14.95 10.38 -14.84
N GLU A 184 -15.30 11.12 -15.90
CA GLU A 184 -16.49 10.85 -16.70
C GLU A 184 -16.43 9.49 -17.41
N GLN A 185 -15.25 9.08 -17.87
CA GLN A 185 -15.08 7.76 -18.48
C GLN A 185 -15.27 6.63 -17.46
N LEU A 186 -14.74 6.78 -16.24
CA LEU A 186 -14.96 5.83 -15.15
C LEU A 186 -16.44 5.74 -14.78
N ARG A 187 -17.12 6.89 -14.67
CA ARG A 187 -18.58 6.97 -14.45
C ARG A 187 -19.36 6.25 -15.55
N ALA A 188 -19.00 6.47 -16.81
CA ALA A 188 -19.65 5.81 -17.94
C ALA A 188 -19.45 4.29 -17.96
N ILE A 189 -18.31 3.79 -17.46
CA ILE A 189 -18.06 2.35 -17.27
C ILE A 189 -18.95 1.81 -16.15
N GLN A 190 -19.02 2.51 -15.01
CA GLN A 190 -19.87 2.10 -13.90
C GLN A 190 -21.35 2.03 -14.31
N ASP A 191 -21.89 3.07 -14.96
CA ASP A 191 -23.28 3.10 -15.44
C ASP A 191 -23.62 1.90 -16.36
N ALA A 192 -22.68 1.48 -17.20
CA ALA A 192 -22.92 0.41 -18.17
C ALA A 192 -22.72 -1.01 -17.61
N THR A 193 -22.02 -1.14 -16.48
CA THR A 193 -21.64 -2.43 -15.91
C THR A 193 -22.35 -2.74 -14.61
N GLY A 194 -22.80 -1.71 -13.88
CA GLY A 194 -23.44 -1.82 -12.57
C GLY A 194 -22.50 -2.24 -11.44
N VAL A 195 -21.18 -2.22 -11.66
CA VAL A 195 -20.21 -2.54 -10.60
C VAL A 195 -20.16 -1.42 -9.56
N GLY A 196 -19.79 -1.76 -8.32
CA GLY A 196 -19.44 -0.74 -7.34
C GLY A 196 -18.14 -0.03 -7.75
N MET A 197 -18.05 1.27 -7.50
CA MET A 197 -16.84 2.03 -7.78
C MET A 197 -16.51 3.01 -6.64
N VAL A 198 -15.25 3.01 -6.20
CA VAL A 198 -14.77 3.92 -5.16
C VAL A 198 -13.61 4.75 -5.69
N LEU A 199 -13.74 6.06 -5.61
CA LEU A 199 -12.68 7.01 -5.96
C LEU A 199 -12.05 7.53 -4.67
N ILE A 200 -10.76 7.28 -4.48
CA ILE A 200 -10.00 7.75 -3.32
C ILE A 200 -9.05 8.84 -3.81
N GLY A 201 -9.00 9.98 -3.12
CA GLY A 201 -8.03 11.01 -3.44
C GLY A 201 -7.85 12.08 -2.38
N ASN A 202 -6.99 13.03 -2.69
CA ASN A 202 -6.67 14.14 -1.83
C ASN A 202 -7.75 15.25 -1.90
N PRO A 203 -8.15 15.86 -0.75
CA PRO A 203 -9.07 17.00 -0.72
C PRO A 203 -8.75 18.14 -1.68
N GLN A 204 -7.48 18.45 -1.95
CA GLN A 204 -7.14 19.60 -2.80
C GLN A 204 -7.43 19.36 -4.29
N GLY A 205 -7.19 18.16 -4.81
CA GLY A 205 -7.40 17.87 -6.24
C GLY A 205 -8.85 17.56 -6.57
N LEU A 206 -9.55 16.77 -5.75
CA LEU A 206 -10.98 16.47 -5.95
C LEU A 206 -11.87 17.70 -5.68
N SER A 207 -11.47 18.62 -4.79
CA SER A 207 -12.21 19.87 -4.57
C SER A 207 -12.07 20.87 -5.74
N ARG A 208 -10.96 20.85 -6.49
CA ARG A 208 -10.83 21.69 -7.70
C ARG A 208 -11.77 21.22 -8.82
N ALA A 209 -11.91 19.90 -8.97
CA ALA A 209 -12.87 19.33 -9.91
C ALA A 209 -14.32 19.75 -9.55
N SER A 210 -14.66 19.81 -8.26
CA SER A 210 -16.00 20.20 -7.75
C SER A 210 -16.47 21.63 -8.07
N ARG A 211 -15.59 22.50 -8.61
CA ARG A 211 -15.93 23.89 -8.95
C ARG A 211 -16.37 24.10 -10.41
N HIS A 212 -16.41 23.03 -11.21
CA HIS A 212 -16.85 23.10 -12.61
C HIS A 212 -18.23 22.47 -12.80
N ASN A 213 -19.11 23.15 -13.56
CA ASN A 213 -20.46 22.69 -13.92
C ASN A 213 -20.50 21.31 -14.59
N ASP A 214 -19.38 20.83 -15.12
CA ASP A 214 -19.27 19.53 -15.80
C ASP A 214 -19.35 18.33 -14.86
N LEU A 215 -19.14 18.51 -13.55
CA LEU A 215 -19.26 17.42 -12.59
C LEU A 215 -20.70 17.13 -12.14
N VAL A 216 -21.71 17.86 -12.59
CA VAL A 216 -23.12 17.61 -12.21
C VAL A 216 -23.54 16.17 -12.54
N ARG A 217 -23.03 15.59 -13.63
CA ARG A 217 -23.32 14.21 -14.05
C ARG A 217 -22.62 13.17 -13.18
N LEU A 218 -21.40 13.46 -12.72
CA LEU A 218 -20.67 12.61 -11.79
C LEU A 218 -21.25 12.72 -10.38
N PHE A 219 -21.55 13.92 -9.90
CA PHE A 219 -22.15 14.17 -8.59
C PHE A 219 -23.55 13.58 -8.44
N SER A 220 -24.36 13.52 -9.51
CA SER A 220 -25.66 12.85 -9.45
C SER A 220 -25.55 11.32 -9.24
N ARG A 221 -24.39 10.73 -9.55
CA ARG A 221 -24.09 9.30 -9.37
C ARG A 221 -23.28 9.00 -8.12
N ILE A 222 -22.71 10.03 -7.47
CA ILE A 222 -22.06 9.88 -6.18
C ILE A 222 -23.15 9.64 -5.13
N ALA A 223 -23.22 8.41 -4.62
CA ALA A 223 -24.17 8.09 -3.56
C ALA A 223 -23.76 8.72 -2.22
N HIS A 224 -22.46 8.75 -1.94
CA HIS A 224 -21.91 9.37 -0.72
C HIS A 224 -20.45 9.82 -0.89
N ALA A 225 -20.12 10.96 -0.28
CA ALA A 225 -18.76 11.45 -0.13
C ALA A 225 -18.33 11.32 1.34
N ARG A 226 -17.33 10.47 1.61
CA ARG A 226 -16.77 10.29 2.96
C ARG A 226 -15.50 11.12 3.13
N GLN A 227 -15.45 11.94 4.17
CA GLN A 227 -14.28 12.78 4.46
C GLN A 227 -13.51 12.28 5.69
N LEU A 228 -12.22 11.96 5.52
CA LEU A 228 -11.29 11.55 6.57
C LEU A 228 -10.29 12.68 6.86
N ARG A 229 -10.67 13.56 7.79
CA ARG A 229 -9.92 14.80 8.07
C ARG A 229 -8.69 14.61 8.96
N LYS A 230 -8.71 13.61 9.84
CA LYS A 230 -7.63 13.32 10.79
C LYS A 230 -7.68 11.85 11.21
N ALA A 231 -6.57 11.35 11.75
CA ALA A 231 -6.56 10.07 12.45
C ALA A 231 -7.50 10.13 13.66
N LYS A 232 -8.28 9.08 13.90
CA LYS A 232 -9.13 9.00 15.09
C LYS A 232 -8.28 8.54 16.28
N LYS A 233 -8.61 9.00 17.49
CA LYS A 233 -8.00 8.48 18.73
C LYS A 233 -8.11 6.96 18.84
N ALA A 234 -9.26 6.41 18.43
CA ALA A 234 -9.48 4.96 18.38
C ALA A 234 -8.54 4.23 17.41
N ASP A 235 -8.08 4.88 16.34
CA ASP A 235 -7.12 4.29 15.40
C ASP A 235 -5.73 4.21 16.03
N VAL A 236 -5.32 5.27 16.72
CA VAL A 236 -4.05 5.31 17.48
C VAL A 236 -4.06 4.28 18.59
N GLN A 237 -5.18 4.15 19.32
CA GLN A 237 -5.34 3.13 20.37
C GLN A 237 -5.23 1.71 19.81
N ALA A 238 -5.88 1.42 18.68
CA ALA A 238 -5.79 0.11 18.05
C ALA A 238 -4.36 -0.23 17.63
N ILE A 239 -3.61 0.76 17.13
CA ILE A 239 -2.18 0.61 16.82
C ILE A 239 -1.41 0.34 18.10
N ALA A 240 -1.55 1.17 19.14
CA ALA A 240 -0.87 0.95 20.42
C ALA A 240 -1.08 -0.46 20.98
N THR A 241 -2.32 -0.94 20.98
CA THR A 241 -2.66 -2.31 21.41
C THR A 241 -1.96 -3.37 20.56
N ALA A 242 -1.91 -3.20 19.23
CA ALA A 242 -1.21 -4.14 18.35
C ALA A 242 0.31 -4.16 18.58
N TRP A 243 0.87 -3.07 19.08
CA TRP A 243 2.29 -2.95 19.45
C TRP A 243 2.56 -3.32 20.92
N GLY A 244 1.55 -3.75 21.68
CA GLY A 244 1.69 -4.06 23.11
C GLY A 244 1.92 -2.83 24.00
N ILE A 245 1.63 -1.63 23.50
CA ILE A 245 1.81 -0.37 24.21
C ILE A 245 0.51 -0.02 24.96
N ALA A 246 0.61 0.11 26.28
CA ALA A 246 -0.53 0.42 27.15
C ALA A 246 -0.30 1.64 28.07
N GLY A 247 0.92 2.19 28.11
CA GLY A 247 1.24 3.32 28.97
C GLY A 247 0.60 4.63 28.50
N GLU A 248 0.10 5.43 29.45
CA GLU A 248 -0.60 6.69 29.16
C GLU A 248 0.33 7.72 28.48
N ASN A 249 1.59 7.78 28.90
CA ASN A 249 2.58 8.70 28.34
C ASN A 249 2.92 8.34 26.88
N GLU A 250 3.13 7.05 26.61
CA GLU A 250 3.33 6.54 25.26
C GLU A 250 2.14 6.88 24.36
N LEU A 251 0.91 6.61 24.84
CA LEU A 251 -0.31 6.91 24.11
C LEU A 251 -0.46 8.42 23.81
N ALA A 252 -0.10 9.29 24.75
CA ALA A 252 -0.12 10.73 24.56
C ALA A 252 0.85 11.17 23.45
N VAL A 253 2.08 10.63 23.45
CA VAL A 253 3.07 10.91 22.39
C VAL A 253 2.61 10.35 21.05
N MET A 254 2.10 9.13 21.01
CA MET A 254 1.56 8.52 19.79
C MET A 254 0.42 9.36 19.20
N GLN A 255 -0.47 9.87 20.06
CA GLN A 255 -1.56 10.76 19.65
C GLN A 255 -1.04 12.08 19.08
N ALA A 256 -0.05 12.70 19.73
CA ALA A 256 0.57 13.94 19.26
C ALA A 256 1.23 13.75 17.88
N ILE A 257 1.92 12.63 17.67
CA ILE A 257 2.52 12.28 16.37
C ILE A 257 1.45 12.07 15.30
N ALA A 258 0.36 11.37 15.62
CA ALA A 258 -0.73 11.10 14.67
C ALA A 258 -1.52 12.36 14.25
N GLU A 259 -1.39 13.47 14.97
CA GLU A 259 -1.98 14.77 14.62
C GLU A 259 -1.11 15.57 13.63
N LYS A 260 0.16 15.18 13.44
CA LYS A 260 1.07 15.82 12.48
C LYS A 260 0.71 15.47 11.02
N PRO A 261 1.16 16.25 10.03
CA PRO A 261 1.04 15.91 8.62
C PRO A 261 1.58 14.51 8.32
N GLY A 262 0.77 13.65 7.68
CA GLY A 262 1.09 12.25 7.44
C GLY A 262 0.55 11.28 8.49
N ALA A 263 0.01 11.77 9.61
CA ALA A 263 -0.83 11.04 10.56
C ALA A 263 -0.31 9.64 10.94
N LEU A 264 -1.12 8.60 10.72
CA LEU A 264 -0.77 7.23 11.12
C LEU A 264 0.46 6.69 10.38
N ARG A 265 0.75 7.17 9.16
CA ARG A 265 1.96 6.76 8.43
C ARG A 265 3.23 7.19 9.17
N VAL A 266 3.24 8.45 9.64
CA VAL A 266 4.35 8.99 10.44
C VAL A 266 4.48 8.21 11.73
N LEU A 267 3.36 7.98 12.42
CA LEU A 267 3.33 7.16 13.64
C LEU A 267 3.91 5.77 13.41
N THR A 268 3.49 5.05 12.36
CA THR A 268 3.99 3.70 12.05
C THR A 268 5.49 3.70 11.75
N HIS A 269 6.00 4.67 10.98
CA HIS A 269 7.44 4.77 10.74
C HIS A 269 8.23 5.02 12.02
N THR A 270 7.71 5.88 12.89
CA THR A 270 8.31 6.15 14.20
C THR A 270 8.30 4.91 15.09
N LEU A 271 7.18 4.18 15.15
CA LEU A 271 7.08 2.95 15.95
C LEU A 271 8.06 1.88 15.46
N ASN A 272 8.16 1.68 14.14
CA ASN A 272 9.14 0.75 13.56
C ASN A 272 10.57 1.07 14.02
N GLN A 273 10.96 2.35 14.04
CA GLN A 273 12.29 2.75 14.50
C GLN A 273 12.46 2.66 16.02
N ALA A 274 11.47 3.12 16.79
CA ALA A 274 11.47 3.00 18.25
C ALA A 274 11.63 1.54 18.69
N TRP A 275 11.01 0.65 17.92
CA TRP A 275 11.02 -0.77 18.16
C TRP A 275 12.35 -1.46 17.83
N ILE A 276 13.05 -1.06 16.77
CA ILE A 276 14.41 -1.53 16.48
C ILE A 276 15.33 -1.20 17.67
N THR A 277 15.25 0.03 18.18
CA THR A 277 16.05 0.49 19.32
C THR A 277 15.67 -0.27 20.60
N ALA A 278 14.38 -0.37 20.93
CA ALA A 278 13.91 -1.05 22.12
C ALA A 278 14.30 -2.54 22.15
N SER A 279 14.18 -3.21 21.00
CA SER A 279 14.57 -4.62 20.84
C SER A 279 16.08 -4.82 21.05
N GLY A 280 16.91 -3.90 20.55
CA GLY A 280 18.35 -3.91 20.79
C GLY A 280 18.74 -3.74 22.27
N GLU A 281 17.90 -3.07 23.06
CA GLU A 281 18.07 -2.90 24.51
C GLU A 281 17.41 -4.02 25.33
N GLY A 282 16.70 -4.97 24.70
CA GLY A 282 15.95 -6.02 25.39
C GLY A 282 14.78 -5.51 26.22
N SER A 283 14.20 -4.35 25.86
CA SER A 283 13.11 -3.70 26.58
C SER A 283 11.88 -3.47 25.69
N GLY A 284 10.73 -3.18 26.32
CA GLY A 284 9.53 -2.76 25.59
C GLY A 284 9.66 -1.34 25.01
N ILE A 285 8.78 -0.99 24.07
CA ILE A 285 8.70 0.39 23.56
C ILE A 285 8.26 1.31 24.70
N THR A 286 9.04 2.35 24.96
CA THR A 286 8.77 3.38 25.98
C THR A 286 8.60 4.74 25.33
N GLU A 287 8.09 5.71 26.07
CA GLU A 287 7.98 7.11 25.64
C GLU A 287 9.32 7.64 25.09
N ARG A 288 10.44 7.32 25.77
CA ARG A 288 11.80 7.70 25.36
C ARG A 288 12.15 7.16 23.98
N HIS A 289 11.83 5.89 23.70
CA HIS A 289 12.10 5.27 22.41
C HIS A 289 11.30 5.96 21.29
N ILE A 290 10.02 6.24 21.53
CA ILE A 290 9.13 6.88 20.55
C ILE A 290 9.63 8.30 20.22
N LYS A 291 9.95 9.10 21.24
CA LYS A 291 10.45 10.47 21.05
C LYS A 291 11.79 10.52 20.32
N ALA A 292 12.74 9.65 20.70
CA ALA A 292 14.04 9.56 20.05
C ALA A 292 13.89 9.17 18.57
N ALA A 293 13.09 8.13 18.29
CA ALA A 293 12.81 7.68 16.93
C ALA A 293 12.11 8.76 16.08
N PHE A 294 11.16 9.49 16.65
CA PHE A 294 10.49 10.58 15.93
C PHE A 294 11.49 11.65 15.50
N LYS A 295 12.39 12.06 16.39
CA LYS A 295 13.42 13.06 16.11
C LYS A 295 14.42 12.62 15.05
N GLU A 296 14.76 11.33 15.03
CA GLU A 296 15.67 10.76 14.06
C GLU A 296 15.05 10.66 12.65
N VAL A 297 13.81 10.17 12.57
CA VAL A 297 13.11 9.98 11.29
C VAL A 297 12.64 11.32 10.69
N TYR A 298 12.27 12.27 11.55
CA TYR A 298 11.69 13.55 11.15
C TYR A 298 12.45 14.74 11.76
N PRO A 299 13.63 15.09 11.24
CA PRO A 299 14.49 16.14 11.80
C PRO A 299 13.96 17.58 11.58
N ASN A 300 12.83 17.75 10.89
CA ASN A 300 12.29 19.08 10.57
C ASN A 300 11.81 19.80 11.86
N PRO A 301 12.35 20.99 12.20
CA PRO A 301 12.00 21.73 13.42
C PRO A 301 10.50 22.02 13.56
N GLU A 302 9.79 22.24 12.45
CA GLU A 302 8.35 22.56 12.47
C GLU A 302 7.48 21.38 12.92
N LEU A 303 7.95 20.14 12.72
CA LEU A 303 7.27 18.93 13.18
C LEU A 303 7.59 18.63 14.66
N LEU A 304 8.76 19.07 15.15
CA LEU A 304 9.30 18.76 16.47
C LEU A 304 8.79 19.69 17.60
N THR A 305 8.29 20.88 17.30
CA THR A 305 7.92 21.90 18.31
C THR A 305 6.75 21.54 19.23
N GLN A 306 6.14 20.36 19.12
CA GLN A 306 5.01 19.94 19.97
C GLN A 306 4.96 18.42 20.23
N VAL A 307 6.11 17.73 20.27
CA VAL A 307 6.19 16.30 20.64
C VAL A 307 6.91 16.14 21.98
#